data_AF-A0A6F9BYD5-F1
#
_entry.id   AF-A0A6F9BYD5-F1
#
_cell.length_a   1.000
_cell.length_b   1.000
_cell.length_c   1.000
_cell.angle_alpha   90.00
_cell.angle_beta   90.00
_cell.angle_gamma   90.00
#
_symmetry.space_group_name_H-M   'P 1'
#
loop_
_entity.id
_entity.type
_entity.pdbx_description
1 polymer ?
#
loop_
_entity_poly.entity_id
_entity_poly.type
_entity_poly.pdbx_seq_one_letter_code
_entity_poly.pdbx_strand_id
1 'polypeptide(L)' 'SWIPKVIKKRVCTTFIEDSFSNGVLCQCGGVRETHCSIATGDYFGVAIASQWDSSQHSSEYPTNAFGELEFAGAGSRHSH' A
#
# COMPACT_ATOMS: atom_id res chain seq x y z
N SER A 1 10.62 -5.92 20.86
CA SER A 1 10.76 -5.74 19.39
C SER A 1 10.77 -4.25 19.06
N TRP A 2 11.79 -3.78 18.32
CA TRP A 2 12.00 -2.36 17.99
C TRP A 2 11.57 -2.00 16.55
N ILE A 3 11.68 -2.95 15.62
CA ILE A 3 11.39 -2.76 14.19
C ILE A 3 10.01 -2.13 13.94
N PRO A 4 8.88 -2.68 14.45
CA PRO A 4 7.56 -2.08 14.22
C PRO A 4 7.35 -0.74 14.95
N LYS A 5 8.23 -0.37 15.89
CA LYS A 5 8.15 0.92 16.60
C LYS A 5 8.86 2.05 15.85
N VAL A 6 9.87 1.70 15.04
CA VAL A 6 10.75 2.67 14.38
C VAL A 6 10.52 2.71 12.88
N ILE A 7 10.30 1.56 12.25
CA ILE A 7 10.13 1.46 10.79
C ILE A 7 8.65 1.47 10.46
N LYS A 8 8.27 2.45 9.63
CA LYS A 8 6.89 2.61 9.16
C LYS A 8 6.77 2.18 7.69
N LYS A 9 5.63 1.58 7.36
CA LYS A 9 5.15 1.40 5.99
C LYS A 9 4.11 2.47 5.66
N ARG A 10 3.88 2.70 4.38
CA ARG A 10 2.86 3.62 3.88
C ARG A 10 1.75 2.85 3.19
N VAL A 11 0.50 3.21 3.47
CA VAL A 11 -0.69 2.54 2.93
C VAL A 11 -1.60 3.58 2.29
N CYS A 12 -2.04 3.33 1.05
CA CYS A 12 -2.97 4.21 0.36
C CYS A 12 -4.36 4.14 1.03
N THR A 13 -4.90 5.31 1.38
CA THR A 13 -6.15 5.46 2.13
C THR A 13 -7.24 6.18 1.34
N THR A 14 -6.98 6.54 0.09
CA THR A 14 -7.95 7.18 -0.80
C THR A 14 -7.81 6.57 -2.18
N PHE A 15 -8.89 5.99 -2.70
CA PHE A 15 -8.90 5.46 -4.06
C PHE A 15 -9.04 6.59 -5.06
N ILE A 16 -8.04 6.76 -5.93
CA ILE A 16 -8.07 7.70 -7.06
C ILE A 16 -7.93 6.89 -8.33
N GLU A 17 -8.97 6.89 -9.16
CA GLU A 17 -9.01 6.11 -10.39
C GLU A 17 -7.82 6.44 -11.31
N ASP A 18 -7.14 5.39 -11.75
CA ASP A 18 -6.16 5.48 -12.81
C ASP A 18 -6.85 5.47 -14.18
N SER A 19 -6.63 6.54 -14.95
CA SER A 19 -7.19 6.70 -16.29
C SER A 19 -6.64 5.70 -17.29
N PHE A 20 -5.44 5.16 -17.06
CA PHE A 20 -4.83 4.15 -17.95
C PHE A 20 -5.36 2.74 -17.71
N SER A 21 -5.96 2.49 -16.54
CA SER A 21 -6.43 1.18 -16.12
C SER A 21 -7.96 1.01 -16.21
N ASN A 22 -8.63 1.84 -17.01
CA ASN A 22 -10.11 1.84 -17.13
C ASN A 22 -10.83 1.90 -15.77
N GLY A 23 -10.27 2.60 -14.78
CA GLY A 23 -10.83 2.69 -13.42
C GLY A 23 -10.69 1.43 -12.55
N VAL A 24 -9.96 0.41 -13.00
CA VAL A 24 -9.73 -0.84 -12.24
C VAL A 24 -8.69 -0.65 -11.13
N LEU A 25 -7.66 0.14 -11.40
CA LEU A 25 -6.58 0.42 -10.47
C LEU A 25 -6.72 1.83 -9.91
N CYS A 26 -6.24 2.00 -8.68
CA CYS A 26 -5.88 3.29 -8.15
C CYS A 26 -4.58 3.76 -8.82
N GLN A 27 -4.35 5.07 -8.90
CA GLN A 27 -3.07 5.65 -9.33
C GLN A 27 -1.87 5.22 -8.47
N CYS A 28 -2.10 4.66 -7.26
CA CYS A 28 -1.05 4.02 -6.45
C CYS A 28 -0.66 2.60 -6.93
N GLY A 29 -1.37 2.05 -7.93
CA GLY A 29 -1.21 0.70 -8.47
C GLY A 29 -2.02 -0.39 -7.76
N GLY A 30 -2.68 -0.06 -6.63
CA GLY A 30 -3.53 -1.01 -5.90
C GLY A 30 -4.91 -1.19 -6.54
N VAL A 31 -5.43 -2.41 -6.53
CA VAL A 31 -6.82 -2.69 -6.94
C VAL A 31 -7.80 -2.11 -5.91
N ARG A 32 -9.01 -1.77 -6.33
CA ARG A 32 -10.04 -1.21 -5.44
C ARG A 32 -10.30 -2.07 -4.19
N GLU A 33 -10.27 -3.39 -4.34
CA GLU A 33 -10.47 -4.36 -3.24
C GLU A 33 -9.38 -4.32 -2.16
N THR A 34 -8.16 -3.86 -2.50
CA THR A 34 -7.06 -3.73 -1.54
C THR A 34 -7.12 -2.45 -0.72
N HIS A 35 -8.00 -1.53 -1.08
CA HIS A 35 -8.23 -0.31 -0.32
C HIS A 35 -9.23 -0.60 0.81
N CYS A 36 -8.98 -0.07 2.01
CA CYS A 36 -9.94 -0.20 3.12
C CYS A 36 -11.33 0.31 2.70
N SER A 37 -12.40 -0.22 3.26
CA SER A 37 -13.77 0.25 2.98
C SER A 37 -13.94 1.76 3.16
N ILE A 38 -13.17 2.37 4.08
CA ILE A 38 -13.10 3.81 4.33
C ILE A 38 -12.53 4.58 3.11
N ALA A 39 -11.54 4.02 2.43
CA ALA A 39 -10.89 4.62 1.26
C ALA A 39 -11.75 4.56 -0.03
N THR A 40 -12.75 3.68 -0.02
CA THR A 40 -13.70 3.47 -1.12
C THR A 40 -15.05 4.12 -0.83
N GLY A 41 -15.26 4.63 0.39
CA GLY A 41 -16.51 5.23 0.82
C GLY A 41 -16.73 6.57 0.16
N ASP A 42 -17.65 6.61 -0.79
CA ASP A 42 -18.41 7.75 -1.34
C ASP A 42 -17.75 9.15 -1.34
N TYR A 43 -16.44 9.26 -1.59
CA TYR A 43 -15.80 10.51 -1.97
C TYR A 43 -16.15 10.85 -3.44
N PHE A 44 -17.45 10.78 -3.78
CA PHE A 44 -18.07 11.17 -5.04
C PHE A 44 -17.91 12.67 -5.38
N GLY A 45 -17.23 13.46 -4.52
CA GLY A 45 -17.07 14.90 -4.69
C GLY A 45 -15.63 15.43 -4.82
N VAL A 46 -14.59 14.60 -4.60
CA VAL A 46 -13.19 15.10 -4.54
C VAL A 46 -12.30 14.54 -5.67
N ALA A 47 -12.72 13.45 -6.33
CA ALA A 47 -11.87 12.68 -7.24
C ALA A 47 -12.16 12.87 -8.74
N ILE A 48 -12.89 13.90 -9.15
CA ILE A 48 -13.12 14.14 -10.60
C ILE A 48 -11.89 14.81 -11.28
N ALA A 49 -10.87 15.24 -10.53
CA ALA A 49 -9.69 15.91 -11.12
C ALA A 49 -8.35 15.76 -10.37
N SER A 50 -8.24 14.91 -9.35
CA SER A 50 -7.10 14.98 -8.42
C SER A 50 -6.05 13.93 -8.75
N GLN A 51 -4.88 14.37 -9.22
CA GLN A 51 -3.68 13.53 -9.31
C GLN A 51 -3.37 12.94 -7.93
N TRP A 52 -2.95 11.68 -7.88
CA TRP A 52 -2.56 11.04 -6.63
C TRP A 52 -1.30 11.67 -6.07
N ASP A 53 -1.44 12.20 -4.86
CA ASP A 53 -0.36 12.68 -4.01
C ASP A 53 -0.09 11.73 -2.83
N SER A 54 1.18 11.37 -2.63
CA SER A 54 1.56 10.41 -1.59
C SER A 54 1.38 10.94 -0.16
N SER A 55 1.41 12.26 0.06
CA SER A 55 1.26 12.86 1.39
C SER A 55 -0.21 12.99 1.80
N GLN A 56 -1.11 13.18 0.84
CA GLN A 56 -2.55 13.35 1.08
C GLN A 56 -3.33 12.04 1.05
N HIS A 57 -2.95 11.09 0.19
CA HIS A 57 -3.74 9.88 -0.08
C HIS A 57 -3.18 8.63 0.56
N SER A 58 -2.23 8.78 1.49
CA SER A 58 -1.67 7.66 2.21
C SER A 58 -1.43 7.99 3.68
N SER A 59 -1.35 6.94 4.49
CA SER A 59 -1.04 7.04 5.92
C SER A 59 0.08 6.08 6.30
N GLU A 60 0.83 6.44 7.33
CA GLU A 60 1.94 5.62 7.83
C GLU A 60 1.49 4.70 8.96
N TYR A 61 1.97 3.45 8.92
CA TYR A 61 1.67 2.41 9.91
C TYR A 61 2.93 1.64 10.30
N PRO A 62 3.00 1.01 11.47
CA PRO A 62 4.04 0.04 11.79
C PRO A 62 4.23 -0.98 10.67
N THR A 63 5.48 -1.26 10.28
CA THR A 63 5.74 -2.32 9.31
C THR A 63 5.44 -3.70 9.90
N ASN A 64 4.80 -4.54 9.09
CA ASN A 64 4.60 -5.96 9.37
C ASN A 64 5.47 -6.87 8.49
N ALA A 65 6.32 -6.27 7.64
CA ALA A 65 7.22 -6.98 6.74
C ALA A 65 8.65 -6.93 7.28
N PHE A 66 8.95 -7.77 8.27
CA PHE A 66 10.29 -7.92 8.84
C PHE A 66 10.54 -9.37 9.24
N GLY A 67 11.78 -9.81 9.13
CA GLY A 67 12.20 -11.18 9.41
C GLY A 67 13.28 -11.63 8.44
N GLU A 68 13.65 -12.89 8.56
CA GLU A 68 14.53 -13.56 7.61
C GLU A 68 13.69 -14.32 6.58
N LEU A 69 14.20 -14.42 5.35
CA LEU A 69 13.56 -15.13 4.25
C LEU A 69 14.49 -16.25 3.78
N GLU A 70 13.97 -17.47 3.72
CA GLU A 70 14.64 -18.60 3.07
C GLU A 70 13.92 -18.93 1.76
N PHE A 71 14.69 -19.17 0.70
CA PHE A 71 14.16 -19.61 -0.57
C PHE A 71 13.91 -21.12 -0.54
N ALA A 72 12.70 -21.54 -0.90
CA ALA A 72 12.41 -22.95 -1.10
C ALA A 72 13.30 -23.54 -2.21
N GLY A 73 13.98 -24.66 -1.92
CA GLY A 73 14.75 -25.44 -2.90
C GLY A 73 16.22 -25.04 -3.09
N ALA A 74 16.72 -23.99 -2.44
CA ALA A 74 18.15 -23.69 -2.39
C ALA A 74 18.73 -24.18 -1.06
N GLY A 75 19.73 -25.07 -1.11
CA GLY A 75 20.40 -25.60 0.07
C GLY A 75 20.98 -24.49 0.96
N SER A 76 20.73 -24.63 2.27
CA SER A 76 21.12 -23.72 3.35
C SER A 76 22.57 -23.22 3.25
N ARG A 77 22.77 -21.91 3.47
CA ARG A 77 23.94 -21.43 4.18
C ARG A 77 23.54 -20.32 5.15
N HIS A 78 23.18 -20.72 6.36
CA HIS A 78 23.36 -19.87 7.55
C HIS A 78 24.73 -20.17 8.12
N SER A 79 25.68 -19.28 7.83
CA SER A 79 26.94 -19.23 8.58
C SER A 79 26.73 -18.21 9.71
N HIS A 80 26.91 -18.70 10.93
CA HIS A 80 26.67 -18.07 12.23
C HIS A 80 27.43 -16.74 12.45
#